data_AF-A0A5C7ICG8-F1
#
_entry.id   AF-A0A5C7ICG8-F1
#
_cell.length_a   1.000
_cell.length_b   1.000
_cell.length_c   1.000
_cell.angle_alpha   90.00
_cell.angle_beta   90.00
_cell.angle_gamma   90.00
#
_symmetry.space_group_name_H-M   'P 1'
#
loop_
_entity.id
_entity.type
_entity.pdbx_description
1 polymer ?
#
loop_
_entity_poly.entity_id
_entity_poly.type
_entity_poly.pdbx_seq_one_letter_code
_entity_poly.pdbx_strand_id
1 'polypeptide(L)'
;MVNGEASAPAVEALSPAARLFHAPRFNCHIIAIIGCKTSINPSVIKQGLNLTLLNHPRFSSKLVMDDKKGAKMKWTRATVNVEDHVIVPDYDPEMENPDQFVEDYISYMTTMPMDFSKPLWELHLLNVKSSEAEATGVFRIHHSLGDGASLISLLLACTRKTLDPKALPSVPEHKDTKNPLKGESAGVDHEHAPKRIVHRNVSLDDIKLVKKVMNMTINDVVLGITQAGLSRYLNRSYGKIEQQNQNSSSLPKSMRIRATVLVGLRPTNGIQELADMMAKESKGRWGNCIGYVLIPFKIGLEKDPLDYVRKAKATIDRKKLSLEALCTYSIAQFVINIFGFKVGGAIAKRVLSRITMAFSNVVGPLEDISFYGHPIAFVAPTVYGHPQALTIHYQSYVNKMTIVLAVDPNVISDPHQLCADIQESLTIIKDAVLQKTLIINDVV
;
A
#
# COMPACT_ATOMS: atom_id res chain seq x y z
N MET A 1 7.83 -22.85 50.69
CA MET A 1 8.52 -22.13 49.60
C MET A 1 8.19 -22.87 48.31
N VAL A 2 7.24 -22.36 47.54
CA VAL A 2 6.91 -22.90 46.21
C VAL A 2 7.64 -22.01 45.22
N ASN A 3 8.64 -22.58 44.55
CA ASN A 3 9.38 -21.92 43.49
C ASN A 3 8.40 -21.55 42.37
N GLY A 4 8.11 -20.26 42.22
CA GLY A 4 7.47 -19.74 41.02
C GLY A 4 8.46 -19.83 39.88
N GLU A 5 8.41 -20.91 39.10
CA GLU A 5 9.01 -20.94 37.78
C GLU A 5 8.36 -19.81 36.97
N ALA A 6 9.14 -18.76 36.71
CA ALA A 6 8.78 -17.74 35.74
C ALA A 6 8.50 -18.46 34.41
N SER A 7 7.25 -18.42 33.94
CA SER A 7 6.86 -18.98 32.66
C SER A 7 7.80 -18.44 31.58
N ALA A 8 8.48 -19.32 30.85
CA ALA A 8 9.33 -18.92 29.74
C ALA A 8 8.57 -17.97 28.81
N PRO A 9 9.17 -16.88 28.31
CA PRO A 9 8.48 -15.91 27.46
C PRO A 9 7.86 -16.64 26.28
N ALA A 10 6.57 -16.42 26.02
CA ALA A 10 5.84 -17.08 24.94
C ALA A 10 6.58 -16.83 23.61
N VAL A 11 7.17 -17.88 23.06
CA VAL A 11 7.92 -17.83 21.79
C VAL A 11 6.97 -18.21 20.67
N GLU A 12 6.65 -17.25 19.80
CA GLU A 12 5.75 -17.50 18.68
C GLU A 12 6.52 -17.57 17.35
N ALA A 13 6.23 -18.56 16.52
CA ALA A 13 6.80 -18.63 15.18
C ALA A 13 6.21 -17.54 14.28
N LEU A 14 6.99 -17.02 13.33
CA LEU A 14 6.44 -16.12 12.32
C LEU A 14 5.45 -16.86 11.42
N SER A 15 4.36 -16.17 11.05
CA SER A 15 3.48 -16.67 10.01
C SER A 15 4.25 -16.81 8.69
N PRO A 16 3.85 -17.75 7.81
CA PRO A 16 4.55 -17.94 6.53
C PRO A 16 4.60 -16.67 5.68
N ALA A 17 3.50 -15.90 5.62
CA ALA A 17 3.50 -14.59 4.97
C ALA A 17 4.38 -13.55 5.69
N ALA A 18 4.47 -13.54 7.03
CA ALA A 18 5.41 -12.67 7.73
C ALA A 18 6.88 -13.00 7.37
N ARG A 19 7.22 -14.29 7.23
CA ARG A 19 8.56 -14.72 6.77
C ARG A 19 8.84 -14.29 5.33
N LEU A 20 7.83 -14.25 4.46
CA LEU A 20 7.98 -13.80 3.08
C LEU A 20 8.52 -12.38 2.99
N PHE A 21 8.06 -11.49 3.86
CA PHE A 21 8.53 -10.10 3.93
C PHE A 21 9.95 -9.95 4.47
N HIS A 22 10.57 -11.03 4.95
CA HIS A 22 12.00 -11.07 5.30
C HIS A 22 12.85 -11.70 4.20
N ALA A 23 12.24 -12.06 3.06
CA ALA A 23 13.00 -12.62 1.96
C ALA A 23 13.95 -11.57 1.37
N PRO A 24 15.18 -11.96 0.99
CA PRO A 24 16.09 -11.05 0.31
C PRO A 24 15.40 -10.42 -0.89
N ARG A 25 15.53 -9.09 -1.03
CA ARG A 25 14.94 -8.36 -2.16
C ARG A 25 13.40 -8.46 -2.22
N PHE A 26 12.76 -8.60 -1.06
CA PHE A 26 11.31 -8.48 -0.90
C PHE A 26 10.97 -8.01 0.53
N ASN A 27 11.79 -7.07 1.04
CA ASN A 27 11.70 -6.57 2.39
C ASN A 27 10.71 -5.40 2.48
N CYS A 28 9.44 -5.73 2.76
CA CYS A 28 8.37 -4.75 2.72
C CYS A 28 8.15 -4.06 4.06
N HIS A 29 7.76 -2.79 3.96
CA HIS A 29 7.46 -1.92 5.09
C HIS A 29 6.19 -1.13 4.80
N ILE A 30 5.46 -0.78 5.87
CA ILE A 30 4.31 0.11 5.87
C ILE A 30 4.79 1.46 6.39
N ILE A 31 4.33 2.54 5.74
CA ILE A 31 4.45 3.91 6.24
C ILE A 31 3.03 4.43 6.41
N ALA A 32 2.67 4.85 7.61
CA ALA A 32 1.45 5.59 7.89
C ALA A 32 1.81 7.05 8.22
N ILE A 33 1.44 7.98 7.34
CA ILE A 33 1.61 9.41 7.55
C ILE A 33 0.33 9.94 8.20
N ILE A 34 0.46 10.60 9.34
CA ILE A 34 -0.64 11.10 10.15
C ILE A 34 -0.44 12.60 10.36
N GLY A 35 -1.20 13.41 9.64
CA GLY A 35 -1.22 14.86 9.86
C GLY A 35 -2.08 15.21 11.07
N CYS A 36 -1.56 16.02 11.99
CA CYS A 36 -2.27 16.49 13.18
C CYS A 36 -2.64 17.98 13.05
N LYS A 37 -3.79 18.37 13.61
CA LYS A 37 -4.28 19.76 13.66
C LYS A 37 -3.55 20.62 14.71
N THR A 38 -2.67 20.01 15.50
CA THR A 38 -1.87 20.64 16.56
C THR A 38 -0.43 20.14 16.50
N SER A 39 0.51 20.92 17.04
CA SER A 39 1.85 20.41 17.35
C SER A 39 1.74 19.15 18.24
N ILE A 40 2.59 18.15 17.97
CA ILE A 40 2.55 16.87 18.66
C ILE A 40 3.46 16.94 19.89
N ASN A 41 2.93 16.60 21.07
CA ASN A 41 3.70 16.51 22.30
C ASN A 41 4.30 15.09 22.42
N PRO A 42 5.63 14.93 22.29
CA PRO A 42 6.25 13.60 22.33
C PRO A 42 5.97 12.84 23.62
N SER A 43 5.92 13.52 24.76
CA SER A 43 5.67 12.88 26.07
C SER A 43 4.28 12.28 26.16
N VAL A 44 3.26 12.97 25.62
CA VAL A 44 1.88 12.46 25.56
C VAL A 44 1.79 11.25 24.64
N ILE A 45 2.43 11.30 23.47
CA ILE A 45 2.51 10.16 22.53
C ILE A 45 3.16 8.95 23.21
N LYS A 46 4.32 9.13 23.86
CA LYS A 46 5.04 8.05 24.55
C LYS A 46 4.21 7.43 25.67
N GLN A 47 3.53 8.25 26.47
CA GLN A 47 2.61 7.76 27.50
C GLN A 47 1.45 6.96 26.88
N GLY A 48 0.86 7.47 25.81
CA GLY A 48 -0.20 6.80 25.06
C GLY A 48 0.23 5.42 24.54
N LEU A 49 1.39 5.34 23.87
CA LEU A 49 1.95 4.09 23.35
C LEU A 49 2.18 3.05 24.45
N ASN A 50 2.69 3.46 25.61
CA ASN A 50 2.87 2.58 26.77
C ASN A 50 1.55 1.96 27.26
N LEU A 51 0.44 2.72 27.17
CA LEU A 51 -0.88 2.27 27.59
C LEU A 51 -1.62 1.45 26.53
N THR A 52 -1.20 1.51 25.26
CA THR A 52 -1.90 0.86 24.15
C THR A 52 -0.99 -0.10 23.37
N LEU A 53 -0.19 0.42 22.43
CA LEU A 53 0.59 -0.34 21.45
C LEU A 53 1.54 -1.32 22.13
N LEU A 54 2.20 -0.91 23.22
CA LEU A 54 3.19 -1.75 23.92
C LEU A 54 2.57 -2.88 24.74
N ASN A 55 1.25 -2.88 24.94
CA ASN A 55 0.55 -4.05 25.49
C ASN A 55 0.41 -5.16 24.44
N HIS A 56 0.53 -4.84 23.15
CA HIS A 56 0.34 -5.82 22.09
C HIS A 56 1.58 -6.74 21.92
N PRO A 57 1.42 -8.07 21.94
CA PRO A 57 2.52 -9.03 21.83
C PRO A 57 3.50 -8.76 20.68
N ARG A 58 3.00 -8.46 19.47
CA ARG A 58 3.82 -8.18 18.28
C ARG A 58 4.64 -6.90 18.38
N PHE A 59 4.06 -5.82 18.88
CA PHE A 59 4.75 -4.52 18.96
C PHE A 59 5.77 -4.46 20.10
N SER A 60 5.75 -5.44 21.01
CA SER A 60 6.75 -5.59 22.05
C SER A 60 7.42 -6.96 21.99
N SER A 61 7.60 -7.47 20.76
CA SER A 61 8.47 -8.61 20.45
C SER A 61 9.49 -8.20 19.39
N LYS A 62 10.72 -8.69 19.55
CA LYS A 62 11.76 -8.58 18.53
C LYS A 62 11.83 -9.83 17.68
N LEU A 63 12.34 -9.69 16.46
CA LEU A 63 12.60 -10.81 15.58
C LEU A 63 13.93 -11.46 15.93
N VAL A 64 13.92 -12.77 16.20
CA VAL A 64 15.14 -13.56 16.41
C VAL A 64 15.30 -14.55 15.26
N MET A 65 16.48 -14.55 14.66
CA MET A 65 16.88 -15.47 13.59
C MET A 65 17.84 -16.52 14.15
N ASP A 66 17.56 -17.80 13.92
CA ASP A 66 18.43 -18.90 14.37
C ASP A 66 19.49 -19.21 13.28
N ASP A 67 20.76 -19.04 13.62
CA ASP A 67 21.90 -18.91 12.68
C ASP A 67 22.19 -20.17 11.85
N LYS A 68 21.74 -21.36 12.30
CA LYS A 68 22.13 -22.62 11.65
C LYS A 68 21.39 -22.97 10.36
N LYS A 69 20.48 -22.13 9.85
CA LYS A 69 19.90 -22.21 8.47
C LYS A 69 18.81 -21.15 8.17
N GLY A 70 18.59 -20.14 9.03
CA GLY A 70 17.48 -19.18 8.86
C GLY A 70 16.09 -19.84 8.82
N ALA A 71 15.98 -21.09 9.27
CA ALA A 71 14.80 -21.92 9.12
C ALA A 71 13.73 -21.62 10.18
N LYS A 72 14.12 -21.01 11.31
CA LYS A 72 13.23 -20.69 12.42
C LYS A 72 13.36 -19.21 12.79
N MET A 73 12.58 -18.37 12.11
CA MET A 73 12.34 -16.99 12.55
C MET A 73 11.27 -17.01 13.63
N LYS A 74 11.55 -16.37 14.77
CA LYS A 74 10.66 -16.38 15.93
C LYS A 74 10.50 -14.96 16.49
N TRP A 75 9.32 -14.69 17.00
CA TRP A 75 9.06 -13.54 17.84
C TRP A 75 9.43 -13.89 19.27
N THR A 76 10.26 -13.04 19.87
CA THR A 76 10.62 -13.13 21.28
C THR A 76 10.22 -11.85 21.97
N ARG A 77 9.41 -11.98 23.03
CA ARG A 77 8.99 -10.85 23.87
C ARG A 77 10.23 -10.07 24.33
N ALA A 78 10.17 -8.75 24.19
CA ALA A 78 11.24 -7.85 24.59
C ALA A 78 10.67 -6.77 25.52
N THR A 79 11.48 -6.33 26.49
CA THR A 79 11.22 -5.07 27.18
C THR A 79 11.46 -3.95 26.18
N VAL A 80 10.45 -3.12 25.97
CA VAL A 80 10.51 -2.03 24.99
C VAL A 80 10.77 -0.73 25.74
N ASN A 81 11.87 -0.06 25.39
CA ASN A 81 12.11 1.31 25.77
C ASN A 81 11.51 2.22 24.70
N VAL A 82 10.39 2.90 25.00
CA VAL A 82 9.65 3.73 24.03
C VAL A 82 10.51 4.87 23.45
N GLU A 83 11.52 5.32 24.19
CA GLU A 83 12.45 6.38 23.76
C GLU A 83 13.25 5.97 22.51
N ASP A 84 13.57 4.69 22.36
CA ASP A 84 14.34 4.18 21.22
C ASP A 84 13.50 4.03 19.93
N HIS A 85 12.19 4.24 20.05
CA HIS A 85 11.22 4.08 18.96
C HIS A 85 10.51 5.38 18.58
N VAL A 86 10.42 6.37 19.49
CA VAL A 86 9.81 7.67 19.21
C VAL A 86 10.90 8.68 18.92
N ILE A 87 11.08 9.01 17.64
CA ILE A 87 12.15 9.84 17.12
C ILE A 87 11.61 11.24 16.84
N VAL A 88 12.24 12.27 17.39
CA VAL A 88 11.93 13.68 17.13
C VAL A 88 13.16 14.29 16.47
N PRO A 89 13.19 14.40 15.13
CA PRO A 89 14.36 14.96 14.45
C PRO A 89 14.41 16.47 14.63
N ASP A 90 15.63 17.00 14.71
CA ASP A 90 15.89 18.43 14.59
C ASP A 90 15.66 18.89 13.14
N TYR A 91 15.19 20.13 12.98
CA TYR A 91 14.96 20.75 11.68
C TYR A 91 15.16 22.26 11.78
N ASP A 92 15.36 22.89 10.62
CA ASP A 92 15.44 24.35 10.52
C ASP A 92 14.03 24.96 10.62
N PRO A 93 13.71 25.74 11.67
CA PRO A 93 12.39 26.36 11.80
C PRO A 93 12.11 27.41 10.71
N GLU A 94 13.14 27.96 10.07
CA GLU A 94 13.04 29.00 9.03
C GLU A 94 13.09 28.41 7.60
N MET A 95 12.85 27.11 7.45
CA MET A 95 12.89 26.43 6.15
C MET A 95 11.90 27.04 5.15
N GLU A 96 12.34 27.19 3.89
CA GLU A 96 11.52 27.81 2.83
C GLU A 96 10.32 26.96 2.42
N ASN A 97 10.46 25.62 2.42
CA ASN A 97 9.43 24.71 1.95
C ASN A 97 9.20 23.53 2.94
N PRO A 98 8.33 23.73 3.94
CA PRO A 98 7.94 22.72 4.92
C PRO A 98 7.38 21.42 4.33
N ASP A 99 6.54 21.51 3.30
CA ASP A 99 5.94 20.34 2.65
C ASP A 99 7.03 19.48 1.98
N GLN A 100 7.96 20.11 1.26
CA GLN A 100 9.08 19.43 0.61
C GLN A 100 10.01 18.77 1.63
N PHE A 101 10.29 19.43 2.77
CA PHE A 101 11.08 18.85 3.85
C PHE A 101 10.45 17.56 4.39
N VAL A 102 9.13 17.56 4.65
CA VAL A 102 8.43 16.36 5.12
C VAL A 102 8.52 15.23 4.09
N GLU A 103 8.31 15.54 2.81
CA GLU A 103 8.44 14.54 1.73
C GLU A 103 9.88 14.00 1.61
N ASP A 104 10.89 14.85 1.72
CA ASP A 104 12.31 14.47 1.65
C ASP A 104 12.70 13.57 2.83
N TYR A 105 12.26 13.93 4.04
CA TYR A 105 12.50 13.15 5.25
C TYR A 105 11.89 11.74 5.12
N ILE A 106 10.63 11.66 4.70
CA ILE A 106 9.95 10.37 4.47
C ILE A 106 10.63 9.57 3.35
N SER A 107 11.10 10.24 2.29
CA SER A 107 11.83 9.58 1.22
C SER A 107 13.15 9.00 1.70
N TYR A 108 13.91 9.76 2.50
CA TYR A 108 15.14 9.28 3.14
C TYR A 108 14.88 8.08 4.04
N MET A 109 13.82 8.10 4.85
CA MET A 109 13.43 6.96 5.71
C MET A 109 13.23 5.66 4.92
N THR A 110 12.76 5.73 3.67
CA THR A 110 12.56 4.52 2.85
C THR A 110 13.86 3.82 2.47
N THR A 111 15.00 4.50 2.59
CA THR A 111 16.34 3.97 2.31
C THR A 111 17.08 3.48 3.55
N MET A 112 16.64 3.88 4.74
CA MET A 112 17.31 3.54 6.00
C MET A 112 16.98 2.11 6.43
N PRO A 113 17.95 1.29 6.86
CA PRO A 113 17.64 -0.03 7.42
C PRO A 113 16.88 0.12 8.76
N MET A 114 16.01 -0.84 9.07
CA MET A 114 15.47 -0.96 10.43
C MET A 114 16.47 -1.70 11.33
N ASP A 115 16.52 -1.33 12.61
CA ASP A 115 17.28 -2.09 13.60
C ASP A 115 16.50 -3.33 14.06
N PHE A 116 17.04 -4.51 13.77
CA PHE A 116 16.46 -5.80 14.14
C PHE A 116 16.70 -6.20 15.60
N SER A 117 17.51 -5.42 16.33
CA SER A 117 17.76 -5.65 17.76
C SER A 117 16.54 -5.32 18.64
N LYS A 118 15.63 -4.47 18.12
CA LYS A 118 14.41 -3.98 18.75
C LYS A 118 13.15 -4.41 17.98
N PRO A 119 11.93 -4.26 18.54
CA PRO A 119 10.70 -4.45 17.77
C PRO A 119 10.67 -3.61 16.49
N LEU A 120 10.15 -4.17 15.39
CA LEU A 120 10.36 -3.63 14.04
C LEU A 120 9.38 -2.50 13.67
N TRP A 121 9.34 -1.45 14.48
CA TRP A 121 8.52 -0.25 14.26
C TRP A 121 9.18 1.00 14.84
N GLU A 122 8.95 2.14 14.21
CA GLU A 122 9.50 3.45 14.59
C GLU A 122 8.47 4.53 14.31
N LEU A 123 8.31 5.49 15.22
CA LEU A 123 7.41 6.62 15.08
C LEU A 123 8.23 7.91 15.06
N HIS A 124 8.21 8.62 13.93
CA HIS A 124 8.88 9.90 13.78
C HIS A 124 7.87 11.04 13.95
N LEU A 125 8.20 12.03 14.77
CA LEU A 125 7.32 13.18 15.04
C LEU A 125 7.94 14.44 14.42
N LEU A 126 7.40 14.87 13.29
CA LEU A 126 7.82 16.07 12.56
C LEU A 126 6.92 17.23 12.97
N ASN A 127 7.35 18.05 13.93
CA ASN A 127 6.61 19.22 14.40
C ASN A 127 6.74 20.44 13.46
N VAL A 128 6.74 20.16 12.17
CA VAL A 128 6.84 21.14 11.09
C VAL A 128 5.44 21.43 10.57
N LYS A 129 5.07 22.71 10.55
CA LYS A 129 3.79 23.15 10.00
C LYS A 129 3.83 23.11 8.47
N SER A 130 3.05 22.21 7.88
CA SER A 130 2.90 22.05 6.45
C SER A 130 1.63 22.71 5.93
N SER A 131 1.38 22.65 4.63
CA SER A 131 0.14 23.17 4.02
C SER A 131 -1.13 22.46 4.51
N GLU A 132 -1.03 21.21 4.96
CA GLU A 132 -2.19 20.36 5.31
C GLU A 132 -2.27 19.99 6.81
N ALA A 133 -1.23 20.26 7.61
CA ALA A 133 -1.18 19.91 9.03
C ALA A 133 -0.25 20.83 9.85
N GLU A 134 -0.54 20.94 11.15
CA GLU A 134 0.33 21.68 12.09
C GLU A 134 1.58 20.87 12.46
N ALA A 135 1.48 19.54 12.44
CA ALA A 135 2.58 18.61 12.63
C ALA A 135 2.25 17.25 12.00
N THR A 136 3.28 16.46 11.68
CA THR A 136 3.13 15.16 11.02
C THR A 136 3.79 14.05 11.83
N GLY A 137 3.03 13.03 12.19
CA GLY A 137 3.56 11.76 12.69
C GLY A 137 3.78 10.77 11.54
N VAL A 138 4.96 10.18 11.43
CA VAL A 138 5.27 9.15 10.42
C VAL A 138 5.55 7.83 11.14
N PHE A 139 4.60 6.91 11.05
CA PHE A 139 4.73 5.60 11.67
C PHE A 139 5.24 4.59 10.63
N ARG A 140 6.46 4.11 10.83
CA ARG A 140 7.14 3.15 9.97
C ARG A 140 7.11 1.78 10.62
N ILE A 141 6.58 0.77 9.94
CA ILE A 141 6.34 -0.56 10.50
C ILE A 141 6.82 -1.62 9.51
N HIS A 142 7.57 -2.62 9.95
CA HIS A 142 7.90 -3.75 9.08
C HIS A 142 6.63 -4.56 8.79
N HIS A 143 6.41 -4.93 7.52
CA HIS A 143 5.20 -5.63 7.07
C HIS A 143 5.04 -7.06 7.65
N SER A 144 6.01 -7.54 8.43
CA SER A 144 5.92 -8.81 9.14
C SER A 144 5.14 -8.71 10.46
N LEU A 145 4.90 -7.49 10.97
CA LEU A 145 4.10 -7.23 12.19
C LEU A 145 2.58 -7.25 11.93
N GLY A 146 2.16 -7.02 10.68
CA GLY A 146 0.76 -6.96 10.27
C GLY A 146 0.58 -6.97 8.75
N ASP A 147 -0.62 -7.35 8.33
CA ASP A 147 -0.88 -7.98 7.03
C ASP A 147 -0.89 -7.03 5.82
N GLY A 148 -0.34 -7.50 4.66
CA GLY A 148 -0.54 -6.93 3.31
C GLY A 148 0.23 -7.66 2.19
N ALA A 149 -0.41 -8.65 1.53
CA ALA A 149 -0.01 -9.45 0.31
C ALA A 149 0.51 -10.90 0.59
N SER A 150 0.42 -11.99 -0.25
CA SER A 150 -0.09 -12.32 -1.61
C SER A 150 0.44 -13.70 -2.12
N LEU A 151 -0.16 -14.48 -3.08
CA LEU A 151 0.59 -15.43 -4.00
C LEU A 151 -0.08 -16.12 -5.26
N ILE A 152 0.41 -16.10 -6.52
CA ILE A 152 -0.02 -17.06 -7.62
C ILE A 152 1.03 -18.13 -7.98
N SER A 153 2.10 -18.23 -7.21
CA SER A 153 3.37 -18.86 -7.59
C SER A 153 3.44 -20.40 -7.54
N LEU A 154 2.50 -21.09 -6.89
CA LEU A 154 2.62 -22.53 -6.62
C LEU A 154 2.11 -23.43 -7.72
N LEU A 155 0.99 -23.08 -8.35
CA LEU A 155 0.33 -23.97 -9.33
C LEU A 155 1.27 -24.28 -10.50
N LEU A 156 2.25 -23.40 -10.73
CA LEU A 156 3.29 -23.49 -11.75
C LEU A 156 4.58 -24.16 -11.25
N ALA A 157 4.82 -24.22 -9.95
CA ALA A 157 6.01 -24.85 -9.36
C ALA A 157 5.80 -26.37 -9.11
N CYS A 158 4.55 -26.79 -8.91
CA CYS A 158 4.17 -28.18 -8.67
C CYS A 158 3.85 -28.99 -9.94
N THR A 159 4.02 -28.40 -11.12
CA THR A 159 3.77 -29.06 -12.41
C THR A 159 5.08 -29.28 -13.16
N ARG A 160 5.12 -30.31 -14.00
CA ARG A 160 6.25 -30.61 -14.89
C ARG A 160 5.74 -30.73 -16.32
N LYS A 161 6.60 -30.44 -17.31
CA LYS A 161 6.27 -30.68 -18.71
C LYS A 161 6.08 -32.19 -18.92
N THR A 162 5.06 -32.58 -19.67
CA THR A 162 4.80 -33.99 -20.00
C THR A 162 5.92 -34.64 -20.82
N LEU A 163 6.66 -33.84 -21.62
CA LEU A 163 7.81 -34.29 -22.41
C LEU A 163 9.17 -34.17 -21.70
N ASP A 164 9.21 -33.50 -20.54
CA ASP A 164 10.42 -33.35 -19.71
C ASP A 164 10.03 -33.27 -18.22
N PRO A 165 10.12 -34.40 -17.48
CA PRO A 165 9.75 -34.49 -16.06
C PRO A 165 10.60 -33.62 -15.12
N LYS A 166 11.72 -33.03 -15.58
CA LYS A 166 12.56 -32.12 -14.79
C LYS A 166 12.27 -30.65 -15.09
N ALA A 167 11.63 -30.32 -16.22
CA ALA A 167 11.33 -28.95 -16.61
C ALA A 167 9.96 -28.46 -16.10
N LEU A 168 9.92 -27.20 -15.65
CA LEU A 168 8.69 -26.47 -15.33
C LEU A 168 7.90 -26.14 -16.61
N PRO A 169 6.56 -26.07 -16.58
CA PRO A 169 5.78 -25.62 -17.72
C PRO A 169 6.06 -24.16 -18.07
N SER A 170 6.07 -23.84 -19.35
CA SER A 170 6.15 -22.47 -19.85
C SER A 170 4.80 -21.78 -19.72
N VAL A 171 4.74 -20.75 -18.88
CA VAL A 171 3.59 -19.83 -18.80
C VAL A 171 3.62 -18.90 -20.00
N PRO A 172 2.48 -18.54 -20.63
CA PRO A 172 2.43 -17.40 -21.54
C PRO A 172 3.07 -16.18 -20.86
N GLU A 173 4.21 -15.72 -21.38
CA GLU A 173 4.89 -14.55 -20.83
C GLU A 173 4.10 -13.29 -21.20
N HIS A 174 3.09 -12.97 -20.41
CA HIS A 174 2.48 -11.67 -20.46
C HIS A 174 3.28 -10.74 -19.53
N LYS A 175 4.33 -10.11 -20.08
CA LYS A 175 5.02 -8.94 -19.48
C LYS A 175 4.31 -7.66 -19.87
N ASP A 176 4.07 -6.77 -18.92
CA ASP A 176 3.42 -5.48 -19.26
C ASP A 176 4.29 -4.78 -20.30
N THR A 177 3.65 -4.07 -21.24
CA THR A 177 4.40 -3.33 -22.28
C THR A 177 5.34 -2.36 -21.59
N LYS A 178 6.54 -2.14 -22.16
CA LYS A 178 7.43 -1.09 -21.66
C LYS A 178 6.63 0.23 -21.63
N ASN A 179 6.60 0.88 -20.48
CA ASN A 179 5.86 2.11 -20.28
C ASN A 179 6.55 2.97 -19.21
N PRO A 180 6.35 4.30 -19.23
CA PRO A 180 6.97 5.23 -18.30
C PRO A 180 6.74 4.94 -16.81
N LEU A 181 5.67 4.21 -16.43
CA LEU A 181 5.39 3.90 -15.02
C LEU A 181 6.14 2.67 -14.51
N LYS A 182 6.69 1.86 -15.42
CA LYS A 182 7.45 0.65 -15.07
C LYS A 182 8.95 0.88 -15.04
N GLY A 183 9.44 1.89 -15.77
CA GLY A 183 10.86 2.21 -15.91
C GLY A 183 11.58 1.37 -16.96
N GLU A 184 12.69 1.90 -17.48
CA GLU A 184 13.59 1.20 -18.39
C GLU A 184 14.56 0.32 -17.59
N SER A 185 14.12 -0.87 -17.20
CA SER A 185 14.90 -2.12 -17.26
C SER A 185 14.28 -3.19 -16.39
N ALA A 186 14.09 -4.38 -16.96
CA ALA A 186 13.97 -5.59 -16.17
C ALA A 186 15.30 -5.82 -15.44
N GLY A 187 15.45 -5.27 -14.24
CA GLY A 187 16.71 -5.39 -13.47
C GLY A 187 17.05 -4.25 -12.51
N VAL A 188 16.37 -3.09 -12.57
CA VAL A 188 16.60 -2.01 -11.58
C VAL A 188 16.01 -2.41 -10.22
N ASP A 189 16.81 -2.25 -9.16
CA ASP A 189 16.40 -2.52 -7.78
C ASP A 189 15.49 -1.42 -7.22
N HIS A 190 14.28 -1.29 -7.76
CA HIS A 190 13.24 -0.40 -7.23
C HIS A 190 12.91 -0.66 -5.75
N GLU A 191 13.31 -1.80 -5.21
CA GLU A 191 13.13 -2.17 -3.80
C GLU A 191 13.99 -1.32 -2.85
N HIS A 192 15.17 -0.87 -3.31
CA HIS A 192 16.11 -0.07 -2.54
C HIS A 192 16.20 1.39 -3.02
N ALA A 193 15.56 1.70 -4.15
CA ALA A 193 15.44 3.07 -4.61
C ALA A 193 14.61 3.90 -3.60
N PRO A 194 15.01 5.14 -3.30
CA PRO A 194 14.22 6.03 -2.46
C PRO A 194 12.81 6.17 -3.05
N LYS A 195 11.80 6.14 -2.19
CA LYS A 195 10.42 6.38 -2.61
C LYS A 195 10.03 7.82 -2.31
N ARG A 196 9.59 8.55 -3.33
CA ARG A 196 8.90 9.82 -3.14
C ARG A 196 7.44 9.51 -2.81
N ILE A 197 6.97 9.97 -1.66
CA ILE A 197 5.59 9.77 -1.23
C ILE A 197 4.88 11.12 -1.31
N VAL A 198 3.88 11.22 -2.18
CA VAL A 198 3.01 12.40 -2.31
C VAL A 198 1.57 12.02 -2.02
N HIS A 199 0.79 12.96 -1.51
CA HIS A 199 -0.62 12.73 -1.27
C HIS A 199 -1.47 13.96 -1.60
N ARG A 200 -2.75 13.70 -1.90
CA ARG A 200 -3.77 14.73 -2.12
C ARG A 200 -5.11 14.27 -1.56
N ASN A 201 -5.79 15.20 -0.89
CA ASN A 201 -7.14 15.00 -0.41
C ASN A 201 -8.16 15.39 -1.49
N VAL A 202 -9.15 14.52 -1.73
CA VAL A 202 -10.32 14.83 -2.56
C VAL A 202 -11.62 14.61 -1.78
N SER A 203 -12.72 15.21 -2.24
CA SER A 203 -14.04 15.05 -1.62
C SER A 203 -14.54 13.61 -1.75
N LEU A 204 -14.80 12.94 -0.63
CA LEU A 204 -15.45 11.63 -0.64
C LEU A 204 -16.91 11.75 -1.11
N ASP A 205 -17.55 12.89 -0.89
CA ASP A 205 -18.92 13.12 -1.30
C ASP A 205 -19.04 13.26 -2.82
N ASP A 206 -18.03 13.83 -3.49
CA ASP A 206 -17.94 13.83 -4.96
C ASP A 206 -17.86 12.39 -5.50
N ILE A 207 -17.08 11.52 -4.85
CA ILE A 207 -16.99 10.09 -5.22
C ILE A 207 -18.33 9.39 -4.96
N LYS A 208 -18.98 9.67 -3.82
CA LYS A 208 -20.32 9.11 -3.49
C LYS A 208 -21.39 9.59 -4.47
N LEU A 209 -21.31 10.82 -4.97
CA LEU A 209 -22.21 11.35 -5.98
C LEU A 209 -22.08 10.55 -7.28
N VAL A 210 -20.86 10.39 -7.80
CA VAL A 210 -20.60 9.58 -9.01
C VAL A 210 -21.09 8.14 -8.80
N LYS A 211 -20.76 7.53 -7.65
CA LYS A 211 -21.23 6.21 -7.24
C LYS A 211 -22.76 6.10 -7.34
N LYS A 212 -23.48 7.07 -6.75
CA LYS A 212 -24.95 7.08 -6.68
C LYS A 212 -25.57 7.20 -8.07
N VAL A 213 -25.17 8.18 -8.86
CA VAL A 213 -25.77 8.44 -10.19
C VAL A 213 -25.45 7.33 -11.18
N MET A 214 -24.26 6.73 -11.09
CA MET A 214 -23.85 5.63 -11.97
C MET A 214 -24.30 4.25 -11.48
N ASN A 215 -24.94 4.16 -10.31
CA ASN A 215 -25.30 2.90 -9.62
C ASN A 215 -24.12 1.92 -9.49
N MET A 216 -23.03 2.38 -8.87
CA MET A 216 -21.78 1.63 -8.73
C MET A 216 -21.28 1.59 -7.27
N THR A 217 -20.05 1.10 -7.06
CA THR A 217 -19.37 1.12 -5.76
C THR A 217 -18.23 2.14 -5.74
N ILE A 218 -17.74 2.51 -4.55
CA ILE A 218 -16.59 3.42 -4.39
C ILE A 218 -15.36 2.87 -5.13
N ASN A 219 -15.10 1.56 -5.04
CA ASN A 219 -13.97 0.92 -5.73
C ASN A 219 -14.06 1.06 -7.26
N ASP A 220 -15.26 1.04 -7.83
CA ASP A 220 -15.46 1.24 -9.28
C ASP A 220 -15.10 2.67 -9.69
N VAL A 221 -15.54 3.66 -8.92
CA VAL A 221 -15.24 5.08 -9.16
C VAL A 221 -13.76 5.34 -9.00
N VAL A 222 -13.15 4.90 -7.90
CA VAL A 222 -11.74 5.11 -7.59
C VAL A 222 -10.82 4.45 -8.63
N LEU A 223 -11.15 3.23 -9.08
CA LEU A 223 -10.42 2.59 -10.17
C LEU A 223 -10.58 3.36 -11.49
N GLY A 224 -11.79 3.86 -11.79
CA GLY A 224 -12.08 4.66 -12.97
C GLY A 224 -11.30 5.99 -13.03
N ILE A 225 -11.34 6.79 -11.95
CA ILE A 225 -10.59 8.07 -11.89
C ILE A 225 -9.08 7.83 -11.99
N THR A 226 -8.58 6.71 -11.44
CA THR A 226 -7.16 6.35 -11.54
C THR A 226 -6.78 6.00 -12.97
N GLN A 227 -7.61 5.22 -13.67
CA GLN A 227 -7.39 4.92 -15.10
C GLN A 227 -7.39 6.19 -15.96
N ALA A 228 -8.29 7.14 -15.68
CA ALA A 228 -8.35 8.42 -16.36
C ALA A 228 -7.08 9.26 -16.10
N GLY A 229 -6.69 9.43 -14.83
CA GLY A 229 -5.50 10.17 -14.45
C GLY A 229 -4.21 9.60 -15.03
N LEU A 230 -4.04 8.27 -14.97
CA LEU A 230 -2.91 7.60 -15.60
C LEU A 230 -2.89 7.78 -17.12
N SER A 231 -4.05 7.79 -17.77
CA SER A 231 -4.15 8.02 -19.22
C SER A 231 -3.71 9.44 -19.59
N ARG A 232 -4.10 10.45 -18.80
CA ARG A 232 -3.67 11.85 -18.98
C ARG A 232 -2.16 11.99 -18.78
N TYR A 233 -1.64 11.46 -17.68
CA TYR A 233 -0.23 11.52 -17.34
C TYR A 233 0.62 10.86 -18.45
N LEU A 234 0.29 9.62 -18.80
CA LEU A 234 1.02 8.87 -19.82
C LEU A 234 0.93 9.55 -21.19
N ASN A 235 -0.23 10.09 -21.57
CA ASN A 235 -0.37 10.79 -22.85
C ASN A 235 0.61 11.98 -22.92
N ARG A 236 0.76 12.74 -21.84
CA ARG A 236 1.74 13.84 -21.78
C ARG A 236 3.18 13.33 -21.76
N SER A 237 3.49 12.27 -21.01
CA SER A 237 4.83 11.69 -20.99
C SER A 237 5.26 11.20 -22.38
N TYR A 238 4.38 10.51 -23.11
CA TYR A 238 4.66 10.06 -24.48
C TYR A 238 4.72 11.23 -25.48
N GLY A 239 3.87 12.25 -25.33
CA GLY A 239 3.93 13.45 -26.17
C GLY A 239 5.26 14.19 -26.07
N LYS A 240 5.87 14.23 -24.86
CA LYS A 240 7.23 14.77 -24.67
C LYS A 240 8.31 13.93 -25.37
N ILE A 241 8.15 12.61 -25.40
CA ILE A 241 9.10 11.68 -26.03
C ILE A 241 9.02 11.77 -27.57
N GLU A 242 7.81 11.84 -28.13
CA GLU A 242 7.59 11.79 -29.58
C GLU A 242 7.71 13.15 -30.29
N GLN A 243 7.90 14.26 -29.57
CA GLN A 243 7.96 15.64 -30.11
C GLN A 243 6.77 16.00 -31.02
N GLN A 244 5.59 15.40 -30.80
CA GLN A 244 4.40 15.61 -31.62
C GLN A 244 3.54 16.78 -31.14
N ASN A 245 2.85 17.43 -32.09
CA ASN A 245 1.85 18.47 -31.83
C ASN A 245 0.64 17.94 -31.04
N GLN A 246 0.09 18.76 -30.14
CA GLN A 246 -0.89 18.43 -29.09
C GLN A 246 -2.28 17.92 -29.56
N ASN A 247 -2.50 17.67 -30.85
CA ASN A 247 -3.84 17.44 -31.41
C ASN A 247 -4.22 15.95 -31.62
N SER A 248 -3.35 14.99 -31.27
CA SER A 248 -3.66 13.55 -31.31
C SER A 248 -3.16 12.81 -30.07
N SER A 249 -3.84 11.72 -29.68
CA SER A 249 -3.42 10.84 -28.58
C SER A 249 -2.03 10.25 -28.87
N SER A 250 -1.04 10.59 -28.04
CA SER A 250 0.33 10.06 -28.08
C SER A 250 0.46 8.67 -27.43
N LEU A 251 -0.65 8.10 -26.94
CA LEU A 251 -0.65 6.78 -26.31
C LEU A 251 -0.49 5.65 -27.35
N PRO A 252 0.36 4.64 -27.07
CA PRO A 252 0.46 3.44 -27.90
C PRO A 252 -0.88 2.69 -27.98
N LYS A 253 -1.26 2.22 -29.19
CA LYS A 253 -2.55 1.56 -29.47
C LYS A 253 -2.84 0.31 -28.62
N SER A 254 -1.83 -0.37 -28.08
CA SER A 254 -1.97 -1.64 -27.34
C SER A 254 -1.15 -1.69 -26.05
N MET A 255 -1.18 -0.61 -25.26
CA MET A 255 -0.48 -0.57 -23.98
C MET A 255 -1.16 -1.47 -22.93
N ARG A 256 -0.34 -2.30 -22.27
CA ARG A 256 -0.81 -3.27 -21.28
C ARG A 256 -0.27 -2.92 -19.92
N ILE A 257 -1.15 -2.41 -19.07
CA ILE A 257 -0.85 -2.06 -17.67
C ILE A 257 -1.70 -2.95 -16.76
N ARG A 258 -1.07 -3.59 -15.79
CA ARG A 258 -1.76 -4.31 -14.72
C ARG A 258 -1.33 -3.77 -13.36
N ALA A 259 -2.25 -3.80 -12.41
CA ALA A 259 -1.97 -3.55 -11.01
C ALA A 259 -2.20 -4.80 -10.16
N THR A 260 -1.38 -4.95 -9.12
CA THR A 260 -1.65 -5.89 -8.03
C THR A 260 -2.59 -5.20 -7.04
N VAL A 261 -3.76 -5.79 -6.77
CA VAL A 261 -4.69 -5.34 -5.73
C VAL A 261 -4.70 -6.32 -4.58
N LEU A 262 -4.36 -5.84 -3.39
CA LEU A 262 -4.31 -6.65 -2.18
C LEU A 262 -5.71 -6.75 -1.55
N VAL A 263 -6.11 -7.95 -1.14
CA VAL A 263 -7.44 -8.22 -0.61
C VAL A 263 -7.31 -8.91 0.75
N GLY A 264 -7.82 -8.25 1.78
CA GLY A 264 -8.03 -8.83 3.10
C GLY A 264 -8.96 -10.03 3.04
N LEU A 265 -8.49 -11.20 3.46
CA LEU A 265 -9.30 -12.43 3.51
C LEU A 265 -9.83 -12.71 4.93
N ARG A 266 -9.47 -11.88 5.91
CA ARG A 266 -9.98 -12.00 7.27
C ARG A 266 -11.42 -11.49 7.32
N PRO A 267 -12.39 -12.29 7.79
CA PRO A 267 -13.67 -11.73 8.22
C PRO A 267 -13.35 -10.84 9.44
N THR A 268 -13.37 -9.53 9.25
CA THR A 268 -13.20 -8.55 10.33
C THR A 268 -14.45 -7.71 10.34
N ASN A 269 -15.20 -7.76 11.44
CA ASN A 269 -16.50 -7.10 11.55
C ASN A 269 -16.37 -5.65 12.03
N GLY A 270 -15.15 -5.12 12.25
CA GLY A 270 -14.92 -3.71 12.53
C GLY A 270 -13.68 -3.42 13.38
N ILE A 271 -13.48 -2.15 13.74
CA ILE A 271 -12.38 -1.66 14.57
C ILE A 271 -12.47 -2.20 16.01
N GLN A 272 -13.69 -2.44 16.52
CA GLN A 272 -13.89 -2.98 17.87
C GLN A 272 -13.27 -4.38 18.03
N GLU A 273 -13.47 -5.27 17.06
CA GLU A 273 -12.87 -6.61 17.08
C GLU A 273 -11.34 -6.55 17.03
N LEU A 274 -10.79 -5.55 16.33
CA LEU A 274 -9.35 -5.27 16.35
C LEU A 274 -8.87 -4.79 17.72
N ALA A 275 -9.63 -3.89 18.37
CA ALA A 275 -9.34 -3.41 19.72
C ALA A 275 -9.43 -4.55 20.76
N ASP A 276 -10.43 -5.43 20.64
CA ASP A 276 -10.59 -6.60 21.51
C ASP A 276 -9.43 -7.59 21.31
N MET A 277 -8.95 -7.77 20.07
CA MET A 277 -7.72 -8.51 19.81
C MET A 277 -6.48 -7.86 20.42
N MET A 278 -6.46 -6.52 20.55
CA MET A 278 -5.37 -5.77 21.17
C MET A 278 -5.39 -5.80 22.71
N ALA A 279 -6.49 -6.25 23.33
CA ALA A 279 -6.56 -6.40 24.78
C ALA A 279 -5.60 -7.49 25.29
N LYS A 280 -5.08 -7.30 26.51
CA LYS A 280 -4.21 -8.30 27.16
C LYS A 280 -4.95 -9.64 27.26
N GLU A 281 -4.27 -10.73 26.92
CA GLU A 281 -4.77 -12.12 26.99
C GLU A 281 -5.79 -12.54 25.91
N SER A 282 -5.96 -11.77 24.82
CA SER A 282 -6.82 -12.21 23.72
C SER A 282 -6.29 -13.49 23.05
N LYS A 283 -7.18 -14.47 22.83
CA LYS A 283 -6.87 -15.72 22.08
C LYS A 283 -6.99 -15.53 20.56
N GLY A 284 -7.18 -14.30 20.09
CA GLY A 284 -7.36 -13.99 18.67
C GLY A 284 -6.10 -14.34 17.88
N ARG A 285 -6.26 -15.06 16.75
CA ARG A 285 -5.13 -15.36 15.86
C ARG A 285 -4.68 -14.09 15.15
N TRP A 286 -3.56 -13.52 15.59
CA TRP A 286 -2.92 -12.37 14.94
C TRP A 286 -1.97 -12.81 13.82
N GLY A 287 -2.27 -12.45 12.56
CA GLY A 287 -1.30 -12.56 11.47
C GLY A 287 -1.86 -12.50 10.05
N ASN A 288 -0.91 -12.40 9.10
CA ASN A 288 -1.08 -12.16 7.67
C ASN A 288 -2.07 -13.06 6.93
N CYS A 289 -3.29 -12.55 6.64
CA CYS A 289 -4.35 -13.20 5.85
C CYS A 289 -4.76 -12.39 4.61
N ILE A 290 -3.84 -12.19 3.65
CA ILE A 290 -4.08 -11.35 2.47
C ILE A 290 -3.74 -12.08 1.18
N GLY A 291 -4.69 -12.09 0.25
CA GLY A 291 -4.52 -12.53 -1.13
C GLY A 291 -4.34 -11.33 -2.07
N TYR A 292 -4.19 -11.59 -3.37
CA TYR A 292 -4.26 -10.51 -4.37
C TYR A 292 -4.99 -10.90 -5.63
N VAL A 293 -5.33 -9.86 -6.38
CA VAL A 293 -5.96 -9.95 -7.68
C VAL A 293 -5.17 -9.08 -8.65
N LEU A 294 -4.95 -9.55 -9.87
CA LEU A 294 -4.33 -8.77 -10.94
C LEU A 294 -5.39 -8.05 -11.76
N ILE A 295 -5.51 -6.75 -11.59
CA ILE A 295 -6.48 -5.93 -12.32
C ILE A 295 -5.81 -5.32 -13.56
N PRO A 296 -6.34 -5.54 -14.77
CA PRO A 296 -5.89 -4.81 -15.96
C PRO A 296 -6.41 -3.36 -15.91
N PHE A 297 -5.50 -2.41 -16.06
CA PHE A 297 -5.82 -0.99 -16.22
C PHE A 297 -5.93 -0.69 -17.71
N LYS A 298 -7.12 -0.27 -18.15
CA LYS A 298 -7.32 0.16 -19.54
C LYS A 298 -6.90 1.62 -19.63
N ILE A 299 -5.79 1.85 -20.33
CA ILE A 299 -5.25 3.19 -20.57
C ILE A 299 -5.67 3.64 -21.96
N GLY A 300 -6.20 4.86 -22.04
CA GLY A 300 -6.71 5.46 -23.25
C GLY A 300 -7.48 6.73 -22.91
N LEU A 301 -7.46 7.73 -23.79
CA LEU A 301 -8.29 8.92 -23.65
C LEU A 301 -9.72 8.61 -24.12
N GLU A 302 -10.69 8.68 -23.22
CA GLU A 302 -12.10 8.40 -23.53
C GLU A 302 -12.82 9.68 -23.95
N LYS A 303 -13.75 9.56 -24.91
CA LYS A 303 -14.61 10.68 -25.32
C LYS A 303 -15.66 11.00 -24.27
N ASP A 304 -16.28 9.97 -23.69
CA ASP A 304 -17.18 10.08 -22.54
C ASP A 304 -16.37 9.80 -21.25
N PRO A 305 -16.17 10.78 -20.35
CA PRO A 305 -15.46 10.56 -19.08
C PRO A 305 -16.07 9.44 -18.24
N LEU A 306 -17.38 9.18 -18.35
CA LEU A 306 -18.06 8.15 -17.58
C LEU A 306 -17.68 6.73 -18.03
N ASP A 307 -17.10 6.56 -19.22
CA ASP A 307 -16.64 5.26 -19.71
C ASP A 307 -15.50 4.67 -18.87
N TYR A 308 -14.65 5.51 -18.27
CA TYR A 308 -13.64 5.03 -17.33
C TYR A 308 -14.26 4.24 -16.18
N VAL A 309 -15.33 4.80 -15.60
CA VAL A 309 -16.04 4.22 -14.45
C VAL A 309 -16.83 2.97 -14.86
N ARG A 310 -17.48 2.97 -16.03
CA ARG A 310 -18.14 1.76 -16.59
C ARG A 310 -17.14 0.63 -16.84
N LYS A 311 -15.99 0.93 -17.43
CA LYS A 311 -14.93 -0.05 -17.71
C LYS A 311 -14.29 -0.60 -16.43
N ALA A 312 -14.14 0.25 -15.42
CA ALA A 312 -13.68 -0.15 -14.09
C ALA A 312 -14.66 -1.15 -13.45
N LYS A 313 -15.96 -0.85 -13.42
CA LYS A 313 -17.01 -1.74 -12.91
C LYS A 313 -17.00 -3.11 -13.58
N ALA A 314 -17.00 -3.14 -14.91
CA ALA A 314 -16.94 -4.40 -15.66
C ALA A 314 -15.69 -5.24 -15.32
N THR A 315 -14.57 -4.57 -15.03
CA THR A 315 -13.33 -5.23 -14.65
C THR A 315 -13.40 -5.78 -13.23
N ILE A 316 -13.90 -4.99 -12.27
CA ILE A 316 -14.03 -5.37 -10.86
C ILE A 316 -15.05 -6.51 -10.70
N ASP A 317 -16.22 -6.41 -11.32
CA ASP A 317 -17.28 -7.43 -11.20
C ASP A 317 -16.78 -8.79 -11.69
N ARG A 318 -16.07 -8.84 -12.82
CA ARG A 318 -15.42 -10.07 -13.31
C ARG A 318 -14.38 -10.61 -12.33
N LYS A 319 -13.62 -9.72 -11.68
CA LYS A 319 -12.54 -10.10 -10.75
C LYS A 319 -13.05 -10.54 -9.37
N LYS A 320 -14.20 -10.04 -8.92
CA LYS A 320 -14.86 -10.56 -7.72
C LYS A 320 -15.28 -12.03 -7.88
N LEU A 321 -15.60 -12.44 -9.11
CA LEU A 321 -16.00 -13.81 -9.43
C LEU A 321 -14.82 -14.77 -9.68
N SER A 322 -13.57 -14.29 -9.79
CA SER A 322 -12.45 -15.14 -10.25
C SER A 322 -11.80 -16.01 -9.18
N LEU A 323 -12.29 -15.97 -7.93
CA LEU A 323 -11.69 -16.61 -6.73
C LEU A 323 -10.17 -16.32 -6.56
N GLU A 324 -9.64 -15.33 -7.28
CA GLU A 324 -8.20 -15.14 -7.48
C GLU A 324 -7.51 -14.78 -6.15
N ALA A 325 -8.16 -14.00 -5.30
CA ALA A 325 -7.64 -13.68 -3.97
C ALA A 325 -7.49 -14.93 -3.07
N LEU A 326 -8.49 -15.82 -3.08
CA LEU A 326 -8.46 -17.05 -2.28
C LEU A 326 -7.46 -18.06 -2.82
N CYS A 327 -7.47 -18.28 -4.13
CA CYS A 327 -6.48 -19.10 -4.81
C CYS A 327 -5.09 -18.58 -4.51
N THR A 328 -4.90 -17.26 -4.60
CA THR A 328 -3.57 -16.72 -4.41
C THR A 328 -3.06 -16.95 -2.99
N TYR A 329 -3.82 -16.58 -1.98
CA TYR A 329 -3.43 -16.82 -0.60
C TYR A 329 -3.12 -18.31 -0.30
N SER A 330 -3.96 -19.23 -0.79
CA SER A 330 -3.80 -20.67 -0.53
C SER A 330 -2.52 -21.23 -1.17
N ILE A 331 -2.27 -20.81 -2.41
CA ILE A 331 -1.06 -21.13 -3.15
C ILE A 331 0.16 -20.58 -2.35
N ALA A 332 0.04 -19.40 -1.72
CA ALA A 332 1.11 -18.74 -0.90
C ALA A 332 1.63 -19.65 0.16
N GLN A 333 0.64 -20.08 0.91
CA GLN A 333 0.82 -20.79 2.13
C GLN A 333 1.54 -22.11 1.86
N PHE A 334 1.17 -22.79 0.78
CA PHE A 334 1.84 -24.02 0.40
C PHE A 334 3.26 -23.78 -0.14
N VAL A 335 3.53 -22.78 -1.00
CA VAL A 335 4.93 -22.55 -1.46
C VAL A 335 5.86 -22.36 -0.28
N ILE A 336 5.46 -21.49 0.65
CA ILE A 336 6.30 -21.09 1.77
C ILE A 336 6.49 -22.27 2.74
N ASN A 337 5.44 -23.08 2.94
CA ASN A 337 5.50 -24.24 3.82
C ASN A 337 6.36 -25.38 3.25
N ILE A 338 6.31 -25.62 1.93
CA ILE A 338 7.02 -26.74 1.29
C ILE A 338 8.44 -26.36 0.86
N PHE A 339 8.61 -25.20 0.24
CA PHE A 339 9.89 -24.77 -0.37
C PHE A 339 10.63 -23.69 0.44
N GLY A 340 10.01 -23.17 1.50
CA GLY A 340 10.57 -22.13 2.35
C GLY A 340 10.36 -20.71 1.82
N PHE A 341 10.42 -19.74 2.73
CA PHE A 341 10.12 -18.32 2.44
C PHE A 341 11.11 -17.65 1.47
N LYS A 342 12.37 -18.11 1.40
CA LYS A 342 13.35 -17.59 0.42
C LYS A 342 12.91 -17.88 -1.01
N VAL A 343 12.46 -19.11 -1.27
CA VAL A 343 11.91 -19.50 -2.57
C VAL A 343 10.60 -18.76 -2.83
N GLY A 344 9.71 -18.70 -1.82
CA GLY A 344 8.48 -17.91 -1.90
C GLY A 344 8.73 -16.45 -2.31
N GLY A 345 9.71 -15.80 -1.68
CA GLY A 345 10.07 -14.41 -1.94
C GLY A 345 10.66 -14.20 -3.33
N ALA A 346 11.54 -15.09 -3.77
CA ALA A 346 12.07 -15.06 -5.13
C ALA A 346 10.97 -15.17 -6.19
N ILE A 347 9.98 -16.04 -5.99
CA ILE A 347 8.87 -16.16 -6.96
C ILE A 347 7.93 -14.94 -6.85
N ALA A 348 7.60 -14.46 -5.65
CA ALA A 348 6.79 -13.25 -5.45
C ALA A 348 7.42 -12.05 -6.17
N LYS A 349 8.72 -11.82 -5.97
CA LYS A 349 9.50 -10.80 -6.69
C LYS A 349 9.41 -10.98 -8.21
N ARG A 350 9.63 -12.20 -8.71
CA ARG A 350 9.59 -12.49 -10.15
C ARG A 350 8.21 -12.22 -10.77
N VAL A 351 7.13 -12.46 -10.02
CA VAL A 351 5.76 -12.18 -10.47
C VAL A 351 5.50 -10.67 -10.44
N LEU A 352 5.79 -10.02 -9.32
CA LEU A 352 5.49 -8.61 -9.10
C LEU A 352 6.30 -7.66 -9.99
N SER A 353 7.57 -7.98 -10.29
CA SER A 353 8.40 -7.24 -11.27
C SER A 353 7.85 -7.28 -12.72
N ARG A 354 6.92 -8.21 -13.02
CA ARG A 354 6.26 -8.27 -14.34
C ARG A 354 5.01 -7.40 -14.43
N ILE A 355 4.54 -6.88 -13.30
CA ILE A 355 3.32 -6.08 -13.13
C ILE A 355 3.73 -4.62 -12.93
N THR A 356 3.00 -3.69 -13.53
CA THR A 356 3.41 -2.27 -13.58
C THR A 356 3.32 -1.59 -12.22
N MET A 357 2.24 -1.79 -11.46
CA MET A 357 1.99 -1.02 -10.23
C MET A 357 1.25 -1.82 -9.14
N ALA A 358 1.27 -1.34 -7.91
CA ALA A 358 0.34 -1.79 -6.86
C ALA A 358 -0.81 -0.77 -6.70
N PHE A 359 -1.98 -1.27 -6.32
CA PHE A 359 -3.17 -0.46 -6.09
C PHE A 359 -3.93 -0.99 -4.87
N SER A 360 -4.36 -0.11 -3.98
CA SER A 360 -5.13 -0.48 -2.80
C SER A 360 -6.11 0.62 -2.41
N ASN A 361 -7.22 0.23 -1.79
CA ASN A 361 -8.19 1.14 -1.18
C ASN A 361 -8.57 0.62 0.20
N VAL A 362 -8.42 1.47 1.22
CA VAL A 362 -8.69 1.14 2.62
C VAL A 362 -9.75 2.10 3.15
N VAL A 363 -10.80 1.53 3.73
CA VAL A 363 -11.84 2.29 4.41
C VAL A 363 -11.30 2.72 5.78
N GLY A 364 -11.35 4.01 6.07
CA GLY A 364 -11.01 4.55 7.38
C GLY A 364 -12.22 5.06 8.17
N PRO A 365 -11.94 5.71 9.31
CA PRO A 365 -12.96 6.18 10.24
C PRO A 365 -13.96 7.16 9.61
N LEU A 366 -15.19 7.16 10.12
CA LEU A 366 -16.26 8.06 9.69
C LEU A 366 -16.31 9.34 10.53
N GLU A 367 -15.81 9.27 11.76
CA GLU A 367 -15.72 10.35 12.73
C GLU A 367 -14.32 10.99 12.79
N ASP A 368 -14.27 12.25 13.25
CA ASP A 368 -12.99 12.86 13.66
C ASP A 368 -12.38 12.03 14.79
N ILE A 369 -11.07 11.77 14.70
CA ILE A 369 -10.31 10.98 15.67
C ILE A 369 -9.08 11.76 16.11
N SER A 370 -8.47 11.32 17.20
CA SER A 370 -7.22 11.90 17.69
C SER A 370 -6.13 10.84 17.82
N PHE A 371 -4.89 11.26 17.64
CA PHE A 371 -3.69 10.51 17.94
C PHE A 371 -3.22 10.88 19.35
N TYR A 372 -3.69 10.14 20.35
CA TYR A 372 -3.42 10.39 21.79
C TYR A 372 -3.70 11.84 22.21
N GLY A 373 -4.86 12.37 21.84
CA GLY A 373 -5.27 13.74 22.19
C GLY A 373 -4.89 14.80 21.16
N HIS A 374 -4.10 14.47 20.13
CA HIS A 374 -3.83 15.36 18.99
C HIS A 374 -4.84 15.09 17.86
N PRO A 375 -5.77 16.01 17.55
CA PRO A 375 -6.78 15.77 16.51
C PRO A 375 -6.14 15.52 15.14
N ILE A 376 -6.59 14.49 14.43
CA ILE A 376 -6.05 14.12 13.11
C ILE A 376 -6.69 14.99 12.02
N ALA A 377 -5.87 15.50 11.11
CA ALA A 377 -6.28 16.24 9.92
C ALA A 377 -6.43 15.33 8.70
N PHE A 378 -5.51 14.37 8.55
CA PHE A 378 -5.52 13.36 7.48
C PHE A 378 -4.72 12.12 7.86
N VAL A 379 -4.98 11.02 7.15
CA VAL A 379 -4.18 9.78 7.20
C VAL A 379 -3.81 9.38 5.77
N ALA A 380 -2.53 9.13 5.53
CA ALA A 380 -1.97 8.76 4.23
C ALA A 380 -1.04 7.53 4.37
N PRO A 381 -1.60 6.31 4.33
CA PRO A 381 -0.81 5.10 4.41
C PRO A 381 -0.30 4.64 3.05
N THR A 382 0.88 4.03 3.02
CA THR A 382 1.45 3.39 1.84
C THR A 382 2.44 2.28 2.24
N VAL A 383 2.98 1.59 1.24
CA VAL A 383 3.98 0.54 1.42
C VAL A 383 5.17 0.74 0.48
N TYR A 384 6.33 0.21 0.86
CA TYR A 384 7.52 0.16 0.01
C TYR A 384 8.33 -1.11 0.24
N GLY A 385 9.36 -1.34 -0.59
CA GLY A 385 10.23 -2.52 -0.54
C GLY A 385 9.81 -3.68 -1.45
N HIS A 386 8.71 -3.50 -2.19
CA HIS A 386 8.27 -4.41 -3.27
C HIS A 386 8.75 -3.88 -4.64
N PRO A 387 8.82 -4.72 -5.70
CA PRO A 387 9.57 -4.40 -6.92
C PRO A 387 8.89 -3.41 -7.88
N GLN A 388 7.78 -2.79 -7.47
CA GLN A 388 7.02 -1.91 -8.36
C GLN A 388 7.47 -0.47 -8.14
N ALA A 389 7.59 0.28 -9.25
CA ALA A 389 8.00 1.68 -9.22
C ALA A 389 6.85 2.62 -8.81
N LEU A 390 5.60 2.18 -8.91
CA LEU A 390 4.41 2.96 -8.54
C LEU A 390 3.50 2.12 -7.64
N THR A 391 3.09 2.73 -6.54
CA THR A 391 2.06 2.23 -5.64
C THR A 391 1.03 3.33 -5.40
N ILE A 392 -0.24 3.01 -5.61
CA ILE A 392 -1.37 3.93 -5.41
C ILE A 392 -2.23 3.39 -4.27
N HIS A 393 -2.38 4.18 -3.22
CA HIS A 393 -3.30 3.91 -2.12
C HIS A 393 -4.41 4.95 -2.07
N TYR A 394 -5.59 4.49 -1.72
CA TYR A 394 -6.71 5.32 -1.34
C TYR A 394 -7.04 5.04 0.13
N GLN A 395 -7.25 6.11 0.89
CA GLN A 395 -7.62 6.04 2.30
C GLN A 395 -8.77 6.99 2.56
N SER A 396 -9.94 6.49 2.96
CA SER A 396 -11.03 7.36 3.38
C SER A 396 -10.83 7.84 4.82
N TYR A 397 -11.20 9.09 5.11
CA TYR A 397 -11.22 9.64 6.46
C TYR A 397 -12.31 10.71 6.56
N VAL A 398 -13.32 10.52 7.41
CA VAL A 398 -14.49 11.39 7.52
C VAL A 398 -15.17 11.58 6.16
N ASN A 399 -15.11 12.78 5.59
CA ASN A 399 -15.67 13.13 4.27
C ASN A 399 -14.59 13.33 3.20
N LYS A 400 -13.36 12.91 3.48
CA LYS A 400 -12.22 12.99 2.56
C LYS A 400 -11.80 11.62 2.07
N MET A 401 -11.27 11.60 0.86
CA MET A 401 -10.53 10.48 0.30
C MET A 401 -9.11 10.95 0.00
N THR A 402 -8.13 10.36 0.69
CA THR A 402 -6.72 10.66 0.46
C THR A 402 -6.17 9.74 -0.62
N ILE A 403 -5.65 10.33 -1.69
CA ILE A 403 -4.88 9.64 -2.73
C ILE A 403 -3.41 9.69 -2.32
N VAL A 404 -2.75 8.55 -2.18
CA VAL A 404 -1.35 8.45 -1.78
C VAL A 404 -0.57 7.72 -2.86
N LEU A 405 0.48 8.35 -3.38
CA LEU A 405 1.39 7.76 -4.36
C LEU A 405 2.74 7.54 -3.72
N ALA A 406 3.25 6.31 -3.74
CA ALA A 406 4.67 6.04 -3.52
C ALA A 406 5.32 5.71 -4.85
N VAL A 407 6.32 6.51 -5.25
CA VAL A 407 6.98 6.39 -6.55
C VAL A 407 8.49 6.24 -6.45
N ASP A 408 9.09 5.50 -7.37
CA ASP A 408 10.50 5.64 -7.68
C ASP A 408 10.72 6.92 -8.52
N PRO A 409 11.42 7.94 -8.01
CA PRO A 409 11.60 9.22 -8.71
C PRO A 409 12.44 9.09 -9.99
N ASN A 410 13.21 8.00 -10.15
CA ASN A 410 13.94 7.73 -11.39
C ASN A 410 13.03 7.22 -12.52
N VAL A 411 11.81 6.79 -12.17
CA VAL A 411 10.81 6.26 -13.12
C VAL A 411 9.71 7.29 -13.35
N ILE A 412 9.19 7.88 -12.28
CA ILE A 412 8.14 8.90 -12.32
C ILE A 412 8.76 10.19 -11.80
N SER A 413 9.20 11.05 -12.71
CA SER A 413 9.90 12.29 -12.38
C SER A 413 9.01 13.36 -11.75
N ASP A 414 7.70 13.33 -12.03
CA ASP A 414 6.74 14.30 -11.48
C ASP A 414 5.51 13.59 -10.86
N PRO A 415 5.65 13.07 -9.63
CA PRO A 415 4.55 12.42 -8.93
C PRO A 415 3.43 13.38 -8.54
N HIS A 416 3.74 14.66 -8.31
CA HIS A 416 2.76 15.70 -7.99
C HIS A 416 1.79 15.91 -9.15
N GLN A 417 2.31 15.98 -10.37
CA GLN A 417 1.50 16.09 -11.57
C GLN A 417 0.66 14.83 -11.84
N LEU A 418 1.18 13.63 -11.56
CA LEU A 418 0.38 12.40 -11.63
C LEU A 418 -0.78 12.42 -10.63
N CYS A 419 -0.53 12.88 -9.40
CA CYS A 419 -1.56 13.01 -8.38
C CYS A 419 -2.64 14.03 -8.81
N ALA A 420 -2.20 15.18 -9.33
CA ALA A 420 -3.08 16.23 -9.84
C ALA A 420 -3.97 15.72 -11.00
N ASP A 421 -3.44 14.89 -11.91
CA ASP A 421 -4.25 14.32 -12.99
C ASP A 421 -5.37 13.42 -12.51
N ILE A 422 -5.11 12.64 -11.45
CA ILE A 422 -6.12 11.77 -10.85
C ILE A 422 -7.23 12.62 -10.19
N GLN A 423 -6.84 13.68 -9.47
CA GLN A 423 -7.78 14.63 -8.89
C GLN A 423 -8.61 15.37 -9.95
N GLU A 424 -7.97 15.87 -11.00
CA GLU A 424 -8.65 16.53 -12.12
C GLU A 424 -9.63 15.57 -12.82
N SER A 425 -9.25 14.30 -12.97
CA SER A 425 -10.11 13.28 -13.56
C SER A 425 -11.39 13.05 -12.75
N LEU A 426 -11.33 13.11 -11.41
CA LEU A 426 -12.53 13.08 -10.57
C LEU A 426 -13.43 14.28 -10.86
N THR A 427 -12.86 15.48 -11.03
CA THR A 427 -13.62 16.70 -11.35
C THR A 427 -14.35 16.55 -12.69
N ILE A 428 -13.65 16.14 -13.74
CA ILE A 428 -14.22 15.93 -15.08
C ILE A 428 -15.35 14.88 -15.05
N ILE A 429 -15.14 13.76 -14.34
CA ILE A 429 -16.14 12.69 -14.23
C ILE A 429 -17.36 13.16 -13.43
N LYS A 430 -17.16 13.95 -12.36
CA LYS A 430 -18.24 14.54 -11.58
C LYS A 430 -19.08 15.49 -12.44
N ASP A 431 -18.44 16.37 -13.20
CA ASP A 431 -19.14 17.35 -14.03
C ASP A 431 -19.98 16.64 -15.10
N ALA A 432 -19.45 15.56 -15.70
CA ALA A 432 -20.21 14.73 -16.64
C ALA A 432 -21.43 14.06 -15.98
N VAL A 433 -21.32 13.61 -14.72
CA VAL A 433 -22.45 13.08 -13.95
C VAL A 433 -23.52 14.15 -13.68
N LEU A 434 -23.10 15.36 -13.32
CA LEU A 434 -24.01 16.48 -13.05
C LEU A 434 -24.76 16.91 -14.32
N GLN A 435 -24.05 17.05 -15.44
CA GLN A 435 -24.67 17.36 -16.74
C GLN A 435 -25.72 16.32 -17.13
N LYS A 436 -25.41 15.02 -16.95
CA LYS A 436 -26.36 13.95 -17.22
C LYS A 436 -27.62 14.04 -16.34
N THR A 437 -27.47 14.46 -15.08
CA THR A 437 -28.61 14.61 -14.15
C THR A 437 -29.49 15.78 -14.54
N LEU A 438 -28.91 16.90 -14.99
CA LEU A 438 -29.64 18.07 -15.48
C LEU A 438 -30.48 17.71 -16.72
N ILE A 439 -29.89 17.02 -17.69
CA ILE A 439 -30.61 16.57 -18.90
C ILE A 439 -31.81 15.68 -18.56
N ILE A 440 -31.70 14.83 -17.52
CA ILE A 440 -32.83 13.98 -17.10
C ILE A 440 -33.96 14.82 -16.50
N ASN A 441 -33.63 15.87 -15.73
CA ASN A 441 -34.62 16.73 -15.09
C ASN A 441 -35.31 17.70 -16.07
N ASP A 442 -34.67 18.05 -17.20
CA ASP A 442 -35.26 18.91 -18.24
C ASP A 442 -36.19 18.14 -19.21
N VAL A 443 -36.17 16.80 -19.18
CA VAL A 443 -36.94 15.92 -20.07
C VAL A 443 -38.16 15.29 -19.36
N VAL A 444 -38.29 15.50 -18.05
CA VAL A 444 -39.43 15.09 -17.20
C VAL A 444 -40.26 16.33 -16.88
#